data_AF-A0A5C8MQA7-F1
#
_entry.id   AF-A0A5C8MQA7-F1
#
_cell.length_a   1.000
_cell.length_b   1.000
_cell.length_c   1.000
_cell.angle_alpha   90.00
_cell.angle_beta   90.00
_cell.angle_gamma   90.00
#
_symmetry.space_group_name_H-M   'P 1'
#
loop_
_entity.id
_entity.type
_entity.pdbx_description
1 polymer ?
#
loop_
_entity_poly.entity_id
_entity_poly.type
_entity_poly.pdbx_seq_one_letter_code
_entity_poly.pdbx_strand_id
1 'polypeptide(L)'
;MLINKNWKIQHFDVGQVRDLTIADPNYIDHFWIPAKVPGDVHSILREKKLIDDPFFGYNDLKSKWVEEKVWWYRTEFTFDKNNLDKDERLELIFEGLDTFATVYLNGVELG
;
A
#
# COMPACT_ATOMS: atom_id res chain seq x y z
N MET A 1 6.91 1.06 17.28
CA MET A 1 5.71 1.85 16.94
C MET A 1 4.88 1.06 15.96
N LEU A 2 3.56 0.95 16.15
CA LEU A 2 2.68 0.28 15.19
C LEU A 2 2.19 1.28 14.12
N ILE A 3 2.35 0.93 12.84
CA ILE A 3 1.98 1.79 11.70
C ILE A 3 0.75 1.20 11.00
N ASN A 4 -0.44 1.50 11.53
CA ASN A 4 -1.71 0.95 11.04
C ASN A 4 -2.77 2.00 10.70
N LYS A 5 -2.38 3.29 10.63
CA LYS A 5 -3.28 4.41 10.34
C LYS A 5 -2.89 5.07 9.01
N ASN A 6 -3.84 5.80 8.44
CA ASN A 6 -3.68 6.65 7.25
C ASN A 6 -3.18 5.93 5.99
N TRP A 7 -3.31 4.61 5.93
CA TRP A 7 -3.01 3.85 4.73
C TRP A 7 -4.00 4.18 3.62
N LYS A 8 -3.49 4.26 2.40
CA LYS A 8 -4.26 4.45 1.17
C LYS A 8 -3.73 3.51 0.11
N ILE A 9 -4.59 3.16 -0.85
CA ILE A 9 -4.22 2.37 -2.02
C ILE A 9 -4.56 3.05 -3.34
N GLN A 10 -3.75 2.76 -4.34
CA GLN A 10 -4.02 3.06 -5.74
C GLN A 10 -3.42 1.96 -6.62
N HIS A 11 -4.09 1.69 -7.75
CA HIS A 11 -3.59 0.76 -8.74
C HIS A 11 -3.07 1.48 -9.99
N PHE A 12 -2.15 0.84 -10.66
CA PHE A 12 -1.60 1.27 -11.95
C PHE A 12 -1.51 0.06 -12.89
N ASP A 13 -1.53 0.32 -14.19
CA ASP A 13 -1.11 -0.70 -15.16
C ASP A 13 0.39 -0.97 -15.02
N VAL A 14 0.81 -2.20 -15.31
CA VAL A 14 2.22 -2.60 -15.26
C VAL A 14 3.04 -1.68 -16.17
N GLY A 15 4.04 -0.99 -15.59
CA GLY A 15 4.90 -0.05 -16.32
C GLY A 15 4.27 1.30 -16.64
N GLN A 16 3.06 1.60 -16.17
CA GLN A 16 2.38 2.88 -16.42
C GLN A 16 3.14 4.06 -15.82
N VAL A 17 3.64 3.91 -14.60
CA VAL A 17 4.37 4.93 -13.86
C VAL A 17 5.64 4.29 -13.29
N ARG A 18 6.72 5.08 -13.20
CA ARG A 18 7.96 4.63 -12.55
C ARG A 18 7.77 4.59 -11.05
N ASP A 19 8.24 3.53 -10.40
CA ASP A 19 8.08 3.36 -8.95
C ASP A 19 8.63 4.52 -8.14
N LEU A 20 9.81 5.04 -8.51
CA LEU A 20 10.42 6.21 -7.84
C LEU A 20 9.58 7.49 -7.95
N THR A 21 8.69 7.60 -8.94
CA THR A 21 7.73 8.72 -9.01
C THR A 21 6.67 8.59 -7.93
N ILE A 22 6.14 7.38 -7.72
CA ILE A 22 5.13 7.11 -6.69
C ILE A 22 5.76 7.11 -5.30
N ALA A 23 7.02 6.67 -5.16
CA ALA A 23 7.75 6.63 -3.89
C ALA A 23 8.20 8.01 -3.39
N ASP A 24 8.14 9.07 -4.22
CA ASP A 24 8.54 10.43 -3.84
C ASP A 24 7.75 10.89 -2.61
N PRO A 25 8.42 11.41 -1.55
CA PRO A 25 7.74 11.95 -0.37
C PRO A 25 6.71 13.03 -0.69
N ASN A 26 6.91 13.79 -1.77
CA ASN A 26 6.05 14.88 -2.20
C ASN A 26 4.97 14.45 -3.21
N TYR A 27 4.86 13.15 -3.52
CA TYR A 27 3.81 12.64 -4.40
C TYR A 27 2.42 12.91 -3.82
N ILE A 28 1.53 13.46 -4.64
CA ILE A 28 0.17 13.84 -4.23
C ILE A 28 -0.75 12.62 -4.31
N ASP A 29 -1.16 12.10 -3.15
CA ASP A 29 -1.99 10.89 -3.01
C ASP A 29 -3.43 11.18 -2.52
N HIS A 30 -3.87 12.44 -2.58
CA HIS A 30 -5.14 12.91 -1.97
C HIS A 30 -6.38 12.16 -2.44
N PHE A 31 -6.36 11.64 -3.67
CA PHE A 31 -7.47 10.92 -4.28
C PHE A 31 -7.35 9.40 -4.20
N TRP A 32 -6.36 8.89 -3.47
CA TRP A 32 -6.19 7.45 -3.25
C TRP A 32 -7.27 6.92 -2.31
N ILE A 33 -7.58 5.63 -2.47
CA ILE A 33 -8.66 4.98 -1.72
C ILE A 33 -8.15 4.70 -0.29
N PRO A 34 -8.84 5.15 0.77
CA PRO A 34 -8.44 4.82 2.14
C PRO A 34 -8.46 3.30 2.37
N ALA A 35 -7.42 2.79 3.02
CA ALA A 35 -7.17 1.37 3.23
C ALA A 35 -7.01 1.04 4.72
N LYS A 36 -7.41 -0.18 5.09
CA LYS A 36 -7.18 -0.76 6.42
C LYS A 36 -5.95 -1.68 6.35
N VAL A 37 -5.09 -1.60 7.36
CA VAL A 37 -3.95 -2.51 7.55
C VAL A 37 -4.01 -3.03 8.99
N PRO A 38 -4.06 -4.36 9.21
CA PRO A 38 -4.03 -5.43 8.21
C PRO A 38 -5.33 -5.50 7.36
N GLY A 39 -5.22 -6.02 6.14
CA GLY A 39 -6.31 -6.14 5.17
C GLY A 39 -5.80 -6.41 3.75
N ASP A 40 -6.72 -6.65 2.81
CA ASP A 40 -6.41 -6.94 1.42
C ASP A 40 -7.15 -6.00 0.45
N VAL A 41 -6.66 -5.91 -0.79
CA VAL A 41 -7.23 -5.05 -1.84
C VAL A 41 -8.68 -5.41 -2.15
N HIS A 42 -9.02 -6.70 -2.28
CA HIS A 42 -10.37 -7.13 -2.64
C HIS A 42 -11.40 -6.70 -1.60
N SER A 43 -11.08 -6.87 -0.30
CA SER A 43 -11.94 -6.43 0.79
C SER A 43 -12.16 -4.91 0.78
N ILE A 44 -11.12 -4.12 0.48
CA ILE A 44 -11.23 -2.66 0.37
C ILE A 44 -12.12 -2.28 -0.81
N LEU A 45 -11.90 -2.87 -1.98
CA LEU A 45 -12.69 -2.59 -3.18
C LEU A 45 -14.16 -2.98 -2.99
N ARG A 46 -14.44 -4.11 -2.33
CA ARG A 46 -15.81 -4.54 -2.00
C ARG A 46 -16.49 -3.57 -1.03
N GLU A 47 -15.80 -3.15 0.04
CA GLU A 47 -16.32 -2.15 1.00
C GLU A 47 -16.66 -0.82 0.31
N LYS A 48 -15.85 -0.42 -0.68
CA LYS A 48 -16.06 0.77 -1.50
C LYS A 48 -17.02 0.58 -2.68
N LYS A 49 -17.57 -0.63 -2.86
CA LYS A 49 -18.46 -1.01 -3.98
C LYS A 49 -17.83 -0.79 -5.36
N LEU A 50 -16.51 -0.99 -5.46
CA LEU A 50 -15.75 -0.94 -6.72
C LEU A 50 -15.69 -2.30 -7.41
N ILE A 51 -15.94 -3.38 -6.65
CA ILE A 51 -16.19 -4.72 -7.17
C ILE A 51 -17.47 -5.26 -6.52
N ASP A 52 -18.16 -6.14 -7.24
CA ASP A 52 -19.27 -6.91 -6.70
C ASP A 52 -18.78 -7.95 -5.68
N ASP A 53 -19.69 -8.56 -4.91
CA ASP A 53 -19.34 -9.66 -4.01
C ASP A 53 -18.80 -10.85 -4.82
N PRO A 54 -17.51 -11.22 -4.68
CA PRO A 54 -16.89 -12.28 -5.48
C PRO A 54 -17.46 -13.66 -5.16
N PHE A 55 -18.11 -13.86 -4.01
CA PHE A 55 -18.72 -15.15 -3.65
C PHE A 55 -20.10 -15.36 -4.30
N PHE A 56 -20.62 -14.39 -5.04
CA PHE A 56 -21.92 -14.47 -5.69
C PHE A 56 -21.79 -14.62 -7.22
N GLY A 57 -22.37 -15.70 -7.75
CA GLY A 57 -22.44 -15.94 -9.20
C GLY A 57 -21.05 -16.04 -9.85
N TYR A 58 -20.82 -15.22 -10.88
CA TYR A 58 -19.56 -15.15 -11.63
C TYR A 58 -18.82 -13.81 -11.41
N ASN A 59 -19.05 -13.19 -10.25
CA ASN A 59 -18.45 -11.89 -9.95
C ASN A 59 -16.93 -11.98 -9.72
N ASP A 60 -16.41 -13.15 -9.33
CA ASP A 60 -14.98 -13.45 -9.28
C ASP A 60 -14.31 -13.22 -10.66
N LEU A 61 -14.97 -13.66 -11.74
CA LEU A 61 -14.46 -13.46 -13.10
C LEU A 61 -14.45 -11.99 -13.48
N LYS A 62 -15.41 -11.21 -12.97
CA LYS A 62 -15.47 -9.76 -13.20
C LYS A 62 -14.40 -9.00 -12.40
N SER A 63 -13.94 -9.52 -11.27
CA SER A 63 -12.89 -8.90 -10.45
C SER A 63 -11.48 -9.29 -10.85
N LYS A 64 -11.28 -10.15 -11.86
CA LYS A 64 -9.95 -10.60 -12.32
C LYS A 64 -8.98 -9.47 -12.63
N TRP A 65 -9.48 -8.33 -13.13
CA TRP A 65 -8.64 -7.17 -13.44
C TRP A 65 -7.83 -6.69 -12.23
N VAL A 66 -8.28 -6.96 -11.00
CA VAL A 66 -7.59 -6.57 -9.76
C VAL A 66 -6.20 -7.21 -9.68
N GLU A 67 -6.07 -8.47 -10.09
CA GLU A 67 -4.81 -9.21 -10.09
C GLU A 67 -3.87 -8.80 -11.23
N GLU A 68 -4.38 -8.09 -12.24
CA GLU A 68 -3.62 -7.62 -13.41
C GLU A 68 -2.98 -6.24 -13.19
N LYS A 69 -3.19 -5.63 -12.00
CA LYS A 69 -2.66 -4.30 -11.66
C LYS A 69 -1.50 -4.37 -10.69
N VAL A 70 -0.67 -3.33 -10.74
CA VAL A 70 0.29 -3.02 -9.67
C VAL A 70 -0.44 -2.20 -8.61
N TRP A 71 -0.46 -2.70 -7.38
CA TRP A 71 -1.07 -2.00 -6.24
C TRP A 71 -0.03 -1.33 -5.38
N TRP A 72 -0.21 -0.05 -5.13
CA TRP A 72 0.57 0.71 -4.17
C TRP A 72 -0.22 0.87 -2.88
N TYR A 73 0.43 0.55 -1.76
CA TYR A 73 0.01 0.98 -0.43
C TYR A 73 0.90 2.15 0.00
N ARG A 74 0.30 3.24 0.48
CA ARG A 74 1.01 4.43 0.94
C ARG A 74 0.48 4.90 2.29
N THR A 75 1.37 5.30 3.18
CA THR A 75 1.03 5.95 4.45
C THR A 75 2.13 6.92 4.86
N GLU A 76 1.79 7.82 5.78
CA GLU A 76 2.71 8.75 6.42
C GLU A 76 2.62 8.58 7.93
N PHE A 77 3.77 8.66 8.59
CA PHE A 77 3.86 8.56 10.04
C PHE A 77 4.98 9.46 10.55
N THR A 78 4.79 10.00 11.75
CA THR A 78 5.82 10.78 12.43
C THR A 78 6.60 9.88 13.35
N PHE A 79 7.92 9.99 13.30
CA PHE A 79 8.83 9.33 14.22
C PHE A 79 9.66 10.37 14.97
N ASP A 80 9.61 10.34 16.29
CA ASP A 80 10.42 11.23 17.12
C ASP A 80 11.85 10.70 17.24
N LYS A 81 12.81 11.52 16.80
CA LYS A 81 14.25 11.19 16.81
C LYS A 81 14.98 11.68 18.07
N ASN A 82 14.30 12.39 18.97
CA ASN A 82 14.94 13.12 20.08
C ASN A 82 15.68 12.22 21.09
N ASN A 83 15.46 10.91 21.06
CA ASN A 83 16.06 9.94 21.99
C ASN A 83 16.86 8.83 21.28
N LEU A 84 17.24 9.01 20.01
CA LEU A 84 18.09 8.01 19.35
C LEU A 84 19.54 8.22 19.73
N ASP A 85 20.15 7.18 20.28
CA ASP A 85 21.60 7.14 20.41
C ASP A 85 22.26 7.04 19.02
N LYS A 86 23.48 7.57 18.89
CA LYS A 86 24.19 7.62 17.59
C LYS A 86 24.39 6.25 16.93
N ASP A 87 24.42 5.19 17.72
CA ASP A 87 24.65 3.81 17.28
C ASP A 87 23.36 2.96 17.26
N GLU A 88 22.20 3.58 17.47
CA GLU A 88 20.92 2.87 17.49
C GLU A 88 20.42 2.58 16.07
N ARG A 89 19.97 1.34 15.84
CA ARG A 89 19.39 0.90 14.56
C ARG A 89 17.89 0.85 14.68
N LEU A 90 17.21 1.42 13.68
CA LEU A 90 15.78 1.31 13.51
C LEU A 90 15.44 0.24 12.48
N GLU A 91 14.42 -0.54 12.78
CA GLU A 91 13.90 -1.58 11.91
C GLU A 91 12.42 -1.32 11.62
N LEU A 92 12.06 -1.46 10.35
CA LEU A 92 10.67 -1.47 9.90
C LEU A 92 10.29 -2.92 9.64
N ILE A 93 9.43 -3.47 10.49
CA ILE A 93 9.05 -4.88 10.47
C ILE A 93 7.68 -5.01 9.81
N PHE A 94 7.60 -5.84 8.76
CA PHE A 94 6.35 -6.24 8.13
C PHE A 94 6.07 -7.70 8.50
N GLU A 95 5.00 -7.95 9.23
CA GLU A 95 4.63 -9.31 9.65
C GLU A 95 4.05 -10.14 8.50
N GLY A 96 3.57 -9.49 7.44
CA GLY A 96 3.06 -10.14 6.23
C GLY A 96 2.92 -9.17 5.07
N LEU A 97 3.44 -9.59 3.92
CA LEU A 97 3.25 -8.95 2.62
C LEU A 97 2.83 -10.06 1.64
N ASP A 98 1.69 -9.89 0.98
CA ASP A 98 1.11 -10.87 0.07
C ASP A 98 1.13 -10.31 -1.36
N THR A 99 1.98 -10.79 -2.28
CA THR A 99 3.14 -11.69 -2.06
C THR A 99 4.44 -11.00 -2.45
N PHE A 100 4.50 -10.46 -3.67
CA PHE A 100 5.64 -9.69 -4.15
C PHE A 100 5.43 -8.21 -3.83
N ALA A 101 6.35 -7.65 -3.05
CA ALA A 101 6.34 -6.25 -2.68
C ALA A 101 7.75 -5.70 -2.76
N THR A 102 7.84 -4.42 -3.12
CA THR A 102 9.03 -3.60 -2.98
C THR A 102 8.66 -2.45 -2.07
N VAL A 103 9.41 -2.28 -0.99
CA VAL A 103 9.14 -1.27 0.03
C VAL A 103 10.01 -0.06 -0.22
N TYR A 104 9.40 1.12 -0.15
CA TYR A 104 10.09 2.40 -0.22
C TYR A 104 9.85 3.20 1.05
N LEU A 105 10.89 3.87 1.53
CA LEU A 105 10.80 4.84 2.62
C LEU A 105 11.47 6.13 2.19
N ASN A 106 10.70 7.22 2.17
CA ASN A 106 11.16 8.54 1.76
C ASN A 106 11.85 8.56 0.38
N GLY A 107 11.28 7.86 -0.61
CA GLY A 107 11.84 7.76 -1.97
C GLY A 107 13.02 6.81 -2.13
N VAL A 108 13.45 6.12 -1.07
CA VAL A 108 14.54 5.14 -1.10
C VAL A 108 13.97 3.73 -1.02
N GLU A 109 14.38 2.86 -1.94
CA GLU A 109 14.05 1.44 -1.93
C GLU A 109 14.76 0.74 -0.76
N LEU A 110 14.00 -0.02 0.03
CA LEU A 110 14.51 -0.80 1.16
C LEU A 110 14.67 -2.29 0.83
N GLY A 111 13.92 -2.78 -0.16
CA GLY A 111 13.84 -4.18 -0.57
C GLY A 111 12.41 -4.67 -0.74
#